data_AF-A0A139H0C2-F1
#
_entry.id   AF-A0A139H0C2-F1
#
_cell.length_a   1.000
_cell.length_b   1.000
_cell.length_c   1.000
_cell.angle_alpha   90.00
_cell.angle_beta   90.00
_cell.angle_gamma   90.00
#
_symmetry.space_group_name_H-M   'P 1'
#
loop_
_entity.id
_entity.type
_entity.pdbx_description
1 polymer ?
#
loop_
_entity_poly.entity_id
_entity_poly.type
_entity_poly.pdbx_seq_one_letter_code
_entity_poly.pdbx_strand_id
1 'polypeptide(L)'
;MSLFWKSISRSTVRHAVPNASRWMSSSGTTVRAWTKEEDHMLLQLRELGVPYKQIADRLGRSYPAVGSRAHDLRRSAQRSKRHHSCDTQKSWSEEETSTLKNLRAEGKRWKEIASVLGRSVPSVFTAFERRVGRKGLCLADSSRTTEDDAKLMAMRTSGSSLLDARVPRPAPSWLFTKEEDELLLRLKVDEKKSWHQIHQAFKGSRGLLALEGRFTNLQTKTLSDRLPRHREPWTENDIAKLRQLVDSSTPRKSIALQLGRSFSAVRRAIETHVVKEGRSSAVPWSPEEDAILLHHRRDLHKSFPEIAADVGRTASACFLRYSKVLRYRFPESPGESTGNNEHVALNDKSTTLDKSGS
;
A
#
# COMPACT_ATOMS: atom_id res chain seq x y z
N MET A 1 -44.68 -53.55 -49.00
CA MET A 1 -43.41 -52.85 -49.29
C MET A 1 -42.96 -52.14 -48.01
N SER A 2 -42.12 -52.84 -47.25
CA SER A 2 -41.62 -52.43 -45.93
C SER A 2 -40.28 -51.74 -46.12
N LEU A 3 -40.12 -50.49 -45.66
CA LEU A 3 -38.82 -49.82 -45.63
C LEU A 3 -38.50 -49.35 -44.21
N PHE A 4 -37.71 -50.20 -43.59
CA PHE A 4 -36.91 -50.05 -42.38
C PHE A 4 -36.08 -48.76 -42.41
N TRP A 5 -36.29 -47.85 -41.45
CA TRP A 5 -35.31 -46.80 -41.12
C TRP A 5 -34.42 -47.30 -39.98
N LYS A 6 -33.20 -47.72 -40.32
CA LYS A 6 -32.17 -48.11 -39.35
C LYS A 6 -31.45 -46.88 -38.79
N SER A 7 -31.48 -46.82 -37.47
CA SER A 7 -30.62 -46.06 -36.56
C SER A 7 -29.14 -46.02 -36.97
N ILE A 8 -28.55 -44.81 -36.95
CA ILE A 8 -27.10 -44.62 -36.83
C ILE A 8 -26.85 -43.67 -35.66
N SER A 9 -26.58 -44.26 -34.50
CA SER A 9 -26.07 -43.56 -33.32
C SER A 9 -24.59 -43.19 -33.55
N ARG A 10 -24.28 -41.90 -33.73
CA ARG A 10 -22.90 -41.40 -33.67
C ARG A 10 -22.51 -41.16 -32.21
N SER A 11 -22.00 -42.21 -31.57
CA SER A 11 -21.28 -42.09 -30.30
C SER A 11 -19.97 -41.33 -30.54
N THR A 12 -19.93 -40.07 -30.11
CA THR A 12 -18.70 -39.25 -30.16
C THR A 12 -18.00 -39.37 -28.81
N VAL A 13 -17.14 -40.37 -28.67
CA VAL A 13 -16.24 -40.49 -27.51
C VAL A 13 -15.17 -39.41 -27.64
N ARG A 14 -15.36 -38.27 -26.96
CA ARG A 14 -14.31 -37.26 -26.79
C ARG A 14 -13.29 -37.80 -25.77
N HIS A 15 -12.23 -38.44 -26.27
CA HIS A 15 -11.05 -38.68 -25.47
C HIS A 15 -10.41 -37.32 -25.13
N ALA A 16 -10.53 -36.92 -23.86
CA ALA A 16 -9.74 -35.83 -23.30
C ALA A 16 -8.28 -36.27 -23.27
N VAL A 17 -7.50 -35.84 -24.26
CA VAL A 17 -6.04 -35.93 -24.20
C VAL A 17 -5.58 -34.90 -23.16
N PRO A 18 -4.99 -35.30 -22.02
CA PRO A 18 -4.34 -34.35 -21.15
C PRO A 18 -3.15 -33.78 -21.92
N ASN A 19 -3.18 -32.48 -22.18
CA ASN A 19 -2.07 -31.74 -22.77
C ASN A 19 -0.90 -31.67 -21.75
N ALA A 20 -0.21 -32.80 -21.59
CA ALA A 20 0.91 -33.00 -20.68
C ALA A 20 2.23 -32.42 -21.22
N SER A 21 2.23 -31.92 -22.46
CA SER A 21 3.43 -31.34 -23.11
C SER A 21 3.68 -29.88 -22.74
N ARG A 22 2.81 -29.22 -21.95
CA ARG A 22 3.00 -27.81 -21.56
C ARG A 22 3.81 -27.60 -20.28
N TRP A 23 4.10 -28.66 -19.52
CA TRP A 23 4.74 -28.55 -18.20
C TRP A 23 6.23 -28.90 -18.19
N MET A 24 6.77 -29.50 -19.25
CA MET A 24 8.18 -29.95 -19.28
C MET A 24 9.16 -28.99 -20.00
N SER A 25 8.70 -27.84 -20.49
CA SER A 25 9.58 -26.78 -21.04
C SER A 25 9.59 -25.52 -20.18
N SER A 26 9.48 -25.68 -18.85
CA SER A 26 9.81 -24.63 -17.89
C SER A 26 11.33 -24.55 -17.73
N SER A 27 12.05 -24.33 -18.83
CA SER A 27 13.39 -23.75 -18.76
C SER A 27 13.18 -22.39 -18.10
N GLY A 28 13.40 -22.37 -16.78
CA GLY A 28 13.16 -21.23 -15.91
C GLY A 28 13.74 -20.00 -16.58
N THR A 29 12.86 -19.19 -17.17
CA THR A 29 13.26 -17.97 -17.84
C THR A 29 13.64 -17.05 -16.70
N THR A 30 14.90 -17.11 -16.29
CA THR A 30 15.45 -16.18 -15.34
C THR A 30 15.20 -14.81 -15.92
N VAL A 31 14.38 -14.02 -15.22
CA VAL A 31 13.99 -12.70 -15.69
C VAL A 31 15.28 -11.88 -15.74
N ARG A 32 15.85 -11.73 -16.94
CA ARG A 32 17.08 -10.94 -17.14
C ARG A 32 16.86 -9.56 -16.53
N ALA A 33 17.74 -9.15 -15.63
CA ALA A 33 17.64 -7.82 -15.01
C ALA A 33 17.71 -6.71 -16.07
N TRP A 34 17.07 -5.57 -15.80
CA TRP A 34 17.17 -4.38 -16.64
C TRP A 34 18.51 -3.71 -16.42
N THR A 35 19.24 -3.42 -17.50
CA THR A 35 20.48 -2.65 -17.43
C THR A 35 20.18 -1.14 -17.48
N LYS A 36 21.16 -0.32 -17.07
CA LYS A 36 20.99 1.15 -17.09
C LYS A 36 20.88 1.68 -18.52
N GLU A 37 21.55 1.02 -19.45
CA GLU A 37 21.55 1.33 -20.89
C GLU A 37 20.18 1.02 -21.50
N GLU A 38 19.59 -0.13 -21.14
CA GLU A 38 18.22 -0.48 -21.53
C GLU A 38 17.21 0.55 -20.98
N ASP A 39 17.36 0.99 -19.73
CA ASP A 39 16.51 2.02 -19.13
C ASP A 39 16.65 3.37 -19.87
N HIS A 40 17.88 3.79 -20.19
CA HIS A 40 18.13 5.02 -20.92
C HIS A 40 17.53 4.98 -22.33
N MET A 41 17.76 3.89 -23.07
CA MET A 41 17.21 3.70 -24.41
C MET A 41 15.68 3.66 -24.39
N LEU A 42 15.09 3.01 -23.39
CA LEU A 42 13.64 2.98 -23.21
C LEU A 42 13.06 4.38 -22.96
N LEU A 43 13.71 5.21 -22.13
CA LEU A 43 13.28 6.59 -21.87
C LEU A 43 13.41 7.47 -23.11
N GLN A 44 14.54 7.38 -23.82
CA GLN A 44 14.80 8.14 -25.05
C GLN A 44 13.77 7.80 -26.15
N LEU A 45 13.51 6.52 -26.39
CA LEU A 45 12.52 6.09 -27.38
C LEU A 45 11.10 6.52 -27.00
N ARG A 46 10.79 6.63 -25.70
CA ARG A 46 9.51 7.13 -25.23
C ARG A 46 9.34 8.64 -25.38
N GLU A 47 10.41 9.39 -25.22
CA GLU A 47 10.44 10.83 -25.51
C GLU A 47 10.20 11.11 -27.00
N LEU A 48 10.74 10.25 -27.87
CA LEU A 48 10.47 10.27 -29.33
C LEU A 48 9.09 9.75 -29.73
N GLY A 49 8.23 9.35 -28.78
CA GLY A 49 6.87 8.88 -29.06
C GLY A 49 6.76 7.47 -29.64
N VAL A 50 7.84 6.68 -29.63
CA VAL A 50 7.85 5.32 -30.20
C VAL A 50 6.89 4.40 -29.41
N PRO A 51 6.05 3.59 -30.08
CA PRO A 51 5.14 2.68 -29.40
C PRO A 51 5.89 1.54 -28.72
N TYR A 52 5.41 1.11 -27.54
CA TYR A 52 6.08 0.08 -26.72
C TYR A 52 6.37 -1.24 -27.45
N LYS A 53 5.57 -1.61 -28.47
CA LYS A 53 5.80 -2.80 -29.28
C LYS A 53 7.12 -2.73 -30.05
N GLN A 54 7.39 -1.60 -30.71
CA GLN A 54 8.65 -1.40 -31.43
C GLN A 54 9.84 -1.28 -30.48
N ILE A 55 9.64 -0.70 -29.29
CA ILE A 55 10.68 -0.66 -28.24
C ILE A 55 11.03 -2.07 -27.76
N ALA A 56 10.02 -2.92 -27.58
CA ALA A 56 10.18 -4.32 -27.18
C ALA A 56 10.98 -5.12 -28.22
N ASP A 57 10.67 -4.96 -29.50
CA ASP A 57 11.40 -5.61 -30.59
C ASP A 57 12.87 -5.15 -30.62
N ARG A 58 13.14 -3.85 -30.43
CA ARG A 58 14.51 -3.30 -30.40
C ARG A 58 15.34 -3.75 -29.19
N LEU A 59 14.72 -3.88 -28.02
CA LEU A 59 15.41 -4.29 -26.79
C LEU A 59 15.50 -5.81 -26.63
N GLY A 60 14.84 -6.60 -27.49
CA GLY A 60 14.73 -8.04 -27.32
C GLY A 60 13.98 -8.43 -26.04
N ARG A 61 12.97 -7.64 -25.65
CA ARG A 61 12.16 -7.85 -24.44
C ARG A 61 10.70 -8.04 -24.80
N SER A 62 9.90 -8.62 -23.91
CA SER A 62 8.46 -8.72 -24.14
C SER A 62 7.76 -7.36 -23.97
N TYR A 63 6.72 -7.11 -24.77
CA TYR A 63 5.90 -5.89 -24.69
C TYR A 63 5.41 -5.56 -23.26
N PRO A 64 4.88 -6.52 -22.47
CA PRO A 64 4.46 -6.25 -21.10
C PRO A 64 5.62 -5.86 -20.16
N ALA A 65 6.82 -6.42 -20.37
CA ALA A 65 7.99 -6.10 -19.56
C ALA A 65 8.45 -4.65 -19.79
N VAL A 66 8.50 -4.22 -21.06
CA VAL A 66 8.81 -2.83 -21.44
C VAL A 66 7.79 -1.86 -20.85
N GLY A 67 6.50 -2.15 -20.97
CA GLY A 67 5.43 -1.30 -20.43
C GLY A 67 5.51 -1.17 -18.90
N SER A 68 5.74 -2.29 -18.21
CA SER A 68 5.89 -2.31 -16.75
C SER A 68 7.12 -1.51 -16.30
N ARG A 69 8.27 -1.71 -16.98
CA ARG A 69 9.50 -0.98 -16.65
C ARG A 69 9.36 0.52 -16.88
N ALA A 70 8.77 0.93 -18.01
CA ALA A 70 8.51 2.34 -18.30
C ALA A 70 7.67 3.02 -17.21
N HIS A 71 6.64 2.32 -16.74
CA HIS A 71 5.81 2.79 -15.64
C HIS A 71 6.59 2.90 -14.32
N ASP A 72 7.43 1.92 -14.01
CA ASP A 72 8.26 1.93 -12.80
C ASP A 72 9.31 3.05 -12.81
N LEU A 73 9.96 3.30 -13.96
CA LEU A 73 10.88 4.43 -14.14
C LEU A 73 10.15 5.76 -13.97
N ARG A 74 8.95 5.91 -14.56
CA ARG A 74 8.11 7.10 -14.39
C ARG A 74 7.71 7.32 -12.93
N ARG A 75 7.27 6.26 -12.23
CA ARG A 75 6.92 6.33 -10.80
C ARG A 75 8.12 6.66 -9.94
N SER A 76 9.30 6.13 -10.26
CA SER A 76 10.53 6.41 -9.54
C SER A 76 10.95 7.87 -9.73
N ALA A 77 10.87 8.40 -10.95
CA ALA A 77 11.11 9.81 -11.24
C ALA A 77 10.07 10.75 -10.59
N GLN A 78 8.80 10.32 -10.48
CA GLN A 78 7.79 11.07 -9.73
C GLN A 78 8.02 11.01 -8.23
N ARG A 79 8.47 9.86 -7.69
CA ARG A 79 8.82 9.69 -6.29
C ARG A 79 10.03 10.54 -5.92
N SER A 80 11.08 10.60 -6.76
CA SER A 80 12.21 11.49 -6.51
C SER A 80 11.74 12.94 -6.46
N LYS A 81 10.92 13.40 -7.41
CA LYS A 81 10.31 14.75 -7.36
C LYS A 81 9.49 15.02 -6.10
N ARG A 82 8.69 14.05 -5.63
CA ARG A 82 7.91 14.18 -4.39
C ARG A 82 8.75 14.14 -3.12
N HIS A 83 9.82 13.36 -3.12
CA HIS A 83 10.77 13.38 -2.00
C HIS A 83 11.60 14.66 -2.01
N HIS A 84 11.82 15.29 -3.17
CA HIS A 84 12.48 16.59 -3.25
C HIS A 84 11.63 17.72 -2.66
N SER A 85 10.30 17.59 -2.57
CA SER A 85 9.49 18.60 -1.86
C SER A 85 9.62 18.51 -0.34
N CYS A 86 10.00 17.35 0.23
CA CYS A 86 10.44 17.25 1.63
C CYS A 86 11.95 17.48 1.82
N ASP A 87 12.71 17.60 0.73
CA ASP A 87 14.14 17.92 0.71
C ASP A 87 14.41 19.44 0.77
N THR A 88 13.34 20.24 0.88
CA THR A 88 13.42 21.59 1.45
C THR A 88 13.83 21.57 2.93
N GLN A 89 13.93 20.40 3.55
CA GLN A 89 14.69 20.21 4.78
C GLN A 89 16.17 20.44 4.45
N LYS A 90 16.58 21.73 4.40
CA LYS A 90 17.95 22.20 4.22
C LYS A 90 18.90 21.20 4.88
N SER A 91 19.73 20.52 4.10
CA SER A 91 20.65 19.53 4.65
C SER A 91 21.51 20.20 5.74
N TRP A 92 21.80 19.47 6.81
CA TRP A 92 22.65 19.98 7.88
C TRP A 92 24.08 20.11 7.33
N SER A 93 24.60 21.35 7.29
CA SER A 93 25.99 21.59 6.91
C SER A 93 26.95 21.12 8.00
N GLU A 94 28.21 20.88 7.67
CA GLU A 94 29.22 20.47 8.67
C GLU A 94 29.42 21.57 9.73
N GLU A 95 29.36 22.83 9.32
CA GLU A 95 29.36 24.01 10.21
C GLU A 95 28.18 23.97 11.18
N GLU A 96 26.94 23.81 10.67
CA GLU A 96 25.73 23.71 11.51
C GLU A 96 25.84 22.54 12.51
N THR A 97 26.45 21.41 12.10
CA THR A 97 26.66 20.28 13.02
C THR A 97 27.75 20.54 14.06
N SER A 98 28.77 21.32 13.73
CA SER A 98 29.83 21.72 14.67
C SER A 98 29.29 22.71 15.69
N THR A 99 28.54 23.72 15.24
CA THR A 99 27.83 24.67 16.11
C THR A 99 26.83 23.93 17.01
N LEU A 100 26.08 22.97 16.48
CA LEU A 100 25.17 22.12 17.26
C LEU A 100 25.88 21.35 18.39
N LYS A 101 27.08 20.79 18.11
CA LYS A 101 27.89 20.09 19.12
C LYS A 101 28.37 21.03 20.22
N ASN A 102 28.91 22.19 19.84
CA ASN A 102 29.45 23.18 20.77
C ASN A 102 28.36 23.74 21.70
N LEU A 103 27.24 24.19 21.12
CA LEU A 103 26.10 24.70 21.91
C LEU A 103 25.54 23.65 22.86
N ARG A 104 25.61 22.36 22.49
CA ARG A 104 25.18 21.28 23.39
C ARG A 104 26.18 21.02 24.51
N ALA A 105 27.48 21.09 24.24
CA ALA A 105 28.53 21.01 25.25
C ALA A 105 28.46 22.17 26.26
N GLU A 106 28.04 23.36 25.82
CA GLU A 106 27.73 24.52 26.68
C GLU A 106 26.45 24.36 27.52
N GLY A 107 25.71 23.26 27.38
CA GLY A 107 24.51 22.99 28.16
C GLY A 107 23.25 23.72 27.69
N LYS A 108 23.26 24.36 26.51
CA LYS A 108 22.07 25.05 25.97
C LYS A 108 20.90 24.08 25.76
N ARG A 109 19.68 24.61 25.95
CA ARG A 109 18.44 23.86 25.72
C ARG A 109 18.14 23.79 24.22
N TRP A 110 17.46 22.73 23.77
CA TRP A 110 17.14 22.53 22.35
C TRP A 110 16.41 23.70 21.69
N LYS A 111 15.57 24.43 22.44
CA LYS A 111 14.86 25.62 21.96
C LYS A 111 15.81 26.76 21.61
N GLU A 112 16.83 26.99 22.44
CA GLU A 112 17.84 28.04 22.23
C GLU A 112 18.73 27.70 21.03
N ILE A 113 19.15 26.44 20.94
CA ILE A 113 19.93 25.92 19.81
C ILE A 113 19.15 26.07 18.49
N ALA A 114 17.86 25.77 18.52
CA ALA A 114 16.97 25.92 17.36
C ALA A 114 16.84 27.38 16.90
N SER A 115 16.73 28.31 17.85
CA SER A 115 16.72 29.75 17.56
C SER A 115 18.04 30.23 16.94
N VAL A 116 19.19 29.78 17.45
CA VAL A 116 20.51 30.15 16.92
C VAL A 116 20.73 29.62 15.50
N LEU A 117 20.31 28.39 15.22
CA LEU A 117 20.52 27.74 13.91
C LEU A 117 19.42 28.07 12.88
N GLY A 118 18.35 28.78 13.27
CA GLY A 118 17.20 29.04 12.41
C GLY A 118 16.48 27.76 11.97
N ARG A 119 16.44 26.73 12.82
CA ARG A 119 15.82 25.42 12.54
C ARG A 119 14.69 25.12 13.52
N SER A 120 13.87 24.10 13.23
CA SER A 120 12.86 23.62 14.18
C SER A 120 13.49 22.74 15.27
N VAL A 121 12.95 22.80 16.49
CA VAL A 121 13.42 22.00 17.64
C VAL A 121 13.50 20.49 17.33
N PRO A 122 12.51 19.85 16.69
CA PRO A 122 12.60 18.43 16.33
C PRO A 122 13.70 18.12 15.31
N SER A 123 13.99 19.05 14.37
CA SER A 123 15.05 18.89 13.38
C SER A 123 16.43 18.90 14.05
N VAL A 124 16.65 19.84 14.98
CA VAL A 124 17.86 19.95 15.80
C VAL A 124 18.09 18.71 16.64
N PHE A 125 17.05 18.24 17.34
CA PHE A 125 17.11 17.03 18.17
C PHE A 125 17.46 15.79 17.33
N THR A 126 16.76 15.59 16.21
CA THR A 126 17.00 14.44 15.33
C THR A 126 18.39 14.49 14.68
N ALA A 127 18.86 15.68 14.30
CA ALA A 127 20.20 15.86 13.75
C ALA A 127 21.28 15.55 14.78
N PHE A 128 21.09 15.99 16.03
CA PHE A 128 21.99 15.65 17.13
C PHE A 128 22.03 14.13 17.35
N GLU A 129 20.88 13.45 17.49
CA GLU A 129 20.84 12.00 17.70
C GLU A 129 21.51 11.22 16.56
N ARG A 130 21.24 11.60 15.31
CA ARG A 130 21.74 10.87 14.14
C ARG A 130 23.23 11.10 13.89
N ARG A 131 23.71 12.34 14.06
CA ARG A 131 25.07 12.73 13.64
C ARG A 131 26.06 12.79 14.79
N VAL A 132 25.60 13.14 15.99
CA VAL A 132 26.44 13.29 17.19
C VAL A 132 26.24 12.09 18.12
N GLY A 133 24.99 11.70 18.36
CA GLY A 133 24.62 10.72 19.38
C GLY A 133 24.95 9.26 19.03
N ARG A 134 25.01 8.87 17.76
CA ARG A 134 25.14 7.43 17.40
C ARG A 134 26.53 6.90 17.14
N LYS A 135 27.55 7.73 16.91
CA LYS A 135 28.92 7.24 16.73
C LYS A 135 29.69 7.02 18.04
N GLY A 136 29.14 7.44 19.19
CA GLY A 136 29.72 7.23 20.53
C GLY A 136 28.87 6.42 21.51
N LEU A 137 27.56 6.24 21.25
CA LEU A 137 26.66 5.46 22.11
C LEU A 137 26.42 4.04 21.57
N CYS A 138 27.48 3.40 21.05
CA CYS A 138 27.54 1.95 21.09
C CYS A 138 27.73 1.52 22.54
N LEU A 139 26.64 1.35 23.30
CA LEU A 139 26.59 0.50 24.52
C LEU A 139 27.72 0.67 25.56
N ALA A 140 28.33 1.85 25.68
CA ALA A 140 29.40 2.13 26.63
C ALA A 140 28.91 2.85 27.90
N ASP A 141 27.59 2.89 28.13
CA ASP A 141 27.00 3.20 29.44
C ASP A 141 26.67 1.89 30.20
N SER A 142 27.49 0.86 29.97
CA SER A 142 27.82 -0.13 30.98
C SER A 142 29.15 0.35 31.52
N SER A 143 29.17 0.80 32.77
CA SER A 143 30.35 1.13 33.55
C SER A 143 31.31 -0.06 33.65
N ARG A 144 32.02 -0.40 32.57
CA ARG A 144 33.14 -1.33 32.61
C ARG A 144 34.32 -0.56 33.14
N THR A 145 34.63 -0.80 34.41
CA THR A 145 35.88 -0.33 35.02
C THR A 145 37.04 -1.12 34.40
N THR A 146 38.26 -0.61 34.53
CA THR A 146 39.49 -1.37 34.24
C THR A 146 39.56 -2.70 35.00
N GLU A 147 38.85 -2.79 36.12
CA GLU A 147 38.68 -3.99 36.94
C GLU A 147 37.83 -5.05 36.24
N ASP A 148 36.78 -4.67 35.50
CA ASP A 148 35.98 -5.60 34.70
C ASP A 148 36.76 -6.20 33.52
N ASP A 149 37.67 -5.41 32.93
CA ASP A 149 38.56 -5.90 31.86
C ASP A 149 39.63 -6.86 32.40
N ALA A 150 40.18 -6.59 33.59
CA ALA A 150 41.08 -7.54 34.28
C ALA A 150 40.35 -8.86 34.61
N LYS A 151 39.09 -8.78 35.04
CA LYS A 151 38.23 -9.95 35.33
C LYS A 151 37.90 -10.75 34.07
N LEU A 152 37.69 -10.07 32.94
CA LEU A 152 37.48 -10.70 31.63
C LEU A 152 38.73 -11.41 31.10
N MET A 153 39.91 -10.82 31.33
CA MET A 153 41.18 -11.44 30.95
C MET A 153 41.48 -12.66 31.84
N ALA A 154 41.17 -12.60 33.14
CA ALA A 154 41.26 -13.75 34.05
C ALA A 154 40.25 -14.88 33.71
N MET A 155 39.05 -14.54 33.24
CA MET A 155 38.08 -15.52 32.74
C MET A 155 38.53 -16.18 31.43
N ARG A 156 39.27 -15.47 30.57
CA ARG A 156 39.85 -16.04 29.35
C ARG A 156 41.01 -16.97 29.63
N THR A 157 41.87 -16.65 30.60
CA THR A 157 43.02 -17.50 30.95
C THR A 157 42.64 -18.76 31.72
N SER A 158 41.49 -18.77 32.40
CA SER A 158 40.99 -19.93 33.16
C SER A 158 40.25 -20.98 32.32
N GLY A 159 40.20 -20.83 30.99
CA GLY A 159 39.62 -21.84 30.09
C GLY A 159 38.10 -21.99 30.16
N SER A 160 37.39 -21.09 30.86
CA SER A 160 35.93 -21.05 30.84
C SER A 160 35.45 -20.51 29.50
N SER A 161 34.93 -21.42 28.67
CA SER A 161 34.37 -21.13 27.35
C SER A 161 33.27 -20.05 27.43
N LEU A 162 33.45 -18.98 26.66
CA LEU A 162 32.52 -17.84 26.53
C LEU A 162 31.12 -18.22 26.02
N LEU A 163 30.89 -19.48 25.65
CA LEU A 163 29.62 -19.99 25.17
C LEU A 163 28.68 -20.46 26.30
N ASP A 164 29.21 -20.86 27.47
CA ASP A 164 28.40 -21.40 28.58
C ASP A 164 27.92 -20.31 29.57
N ALA A 165 28.45 -19.09 29.47
CA ALA A 165 28.12 -17.96 30.35
C ALA A 165 27.21 -16.89 29.71
N ARG A 166 26.39 -17.25 28.72
CA ARG A 166 25.30 -16.36 28.29
C ARG A 166 24.21 -16.38 29.35
N VAL A 167 24.39 -15.58 30.39
CA VAL A 167 23.26 -15.14 31.22
C VAL A 167 22.22 -14.57 30.24
N PRO A 168 21.00 -15.15 30.17
CA PRO A 168 19.97 -14.63 29.29
C PRO A 168 19.80 -13.15 29.61
N ARG A 169 20.05 -12.27 28.62
CA ARG A 169 19.73 -10.85 28.80
C ARG A 169 18.27 -10.78 29.26
N PRO A 170 17.95 -10.10 30.37
CA PRO A 170 16.58 -9.94 30.78
C PRO A 170 15.80 -9.37 29.60
N ALA A 171 14.70 -10.04 29.24
CA ALA A 171 13.89 -9.61 28.12
C ALA A 171 13.53 -8.13 28.33
N PRO A 172 13.59 -7.30 27.28
CA PRO A 172 13.20 -5.92 27.38
C PRO A 172 11.84 -5.79 28.09
N SER A 173 11.73 -4.88 29.06
CA SER A 173 10.56 -4.71 29.95
C SER A 173 9.23 -4.35 29.25
N TRP A 174 9.21 -4.31 27.91
CA TRP A 174 8.03 -4.14 27.08
C TRP A 174 7.53 -5.46 26.45
N LEU A 175 8.33 -6.53 26.47
CA LEU A 175 7.94 -7.85 25.99
C LEU A 175 7.30 -8.64 27.13
N PHE A 176 6.10 -9.17 26.90
CA PHE A 176 5.45 -10.12 27.81
C PHE A 176 6.10 -11.50 27.67
N THR A 177 6.45 -12.11 28.79
CA THR A 177 6.89 -13.50 28.84
C THR A 177 5.71 -14.45 28.72
N LYS A 178 5.98 -15.74 28.49
CA LYS A 178 4.93 -16.75 28.37
C LYS A 178 4.19 -16.92 29.71
N GLU A 179 4.91 -16.85 30.82
CA GLU A 179 4.36 -16.95 32.17
C GLU A 179 3.47 -15.76 32.50
N GLU A 180 3.87 -14.56 32.06
CA GLU A 180 3.04 -13.37 32.18
C GLU A 180 1.76 -13.47 31.33
N ASP A 181 1.86 -14.00 30.11
CA ASP A 181 0.68 -14.24 29.26
C ASP A 181 -0.27 -15.28 29.90
N GLU A 182 0.26 -16.37 30.45
CA GLU A 182 -0.52 -17.40 31.15
C GLU A 182 -1.20 -16.84 32.41
N LEU A 183 -0.48 -16.05 33.21
CA LEU A 183 -1.04 -15.37 34.37
C LEU A 183 -2.13 -14.38 33.96
N LEU A 184 -1.90 -13.58 32.92
CA LEU A 184 -2.87 -12.63 32.39
C LEU A 184 -4.16 -13.32 31.94
N LEU A 185 -4.04 -14.45 31.24
CA LEU A 185 -5.18 -15.27 30.82
C LEU A 185 -5.91 -15.87 32.03
N ARG A 186 -5.20 -16.47 32.98
CA ARG A 186 -5.81 -17.08 34.18
C ARG A 186 -6.59 -16.06 35.02
N LEU A 187 -5.96 -14.92 35.32
CA LEU A 187 -6.60 -13.88 36.13
C LEU A 187 -7.83 -13.28 35.43
N LYS A 188 -7.80 -13.17 34.10
CA LYS A 188 -8.88 -12.54 33.34
C LYS A 188 -10.01 -13.48 32.95
N VAL A 189 -9.70 -14.71 32.54
CA VAL A 189 -10.66 -15.68 32.01
C VAL A 189 -11.22 -16.55 33.14
N ASP A 190 -10.35 -17.15 33.95
CA ASP A 190 -10.76 -18.11 34.98
C ASP A 190 -11.24 -17.39 36.23
N GLU A 191 -10.45 -16.42 36.72
CA GLU A 191 -10.76 -15.68 37.95
C GLU A 191 -11.64 -14.43 37.71
N LYS A 192 -11.89 -14.06 36.46
CA LYS A 192 -12.73 -12.90 36.04
C LYS A 192 -12.38 -11.57 36.72
N LYS A 193 -11.10 -11.34 37.04
CA LYS A 193 -10.65 -10.12 37.73
C LYS A 193 -10.77 -8.85 36.88
N SER A 194 -10.94 -7.72 37.56
CA SER A 194 -10.90 -6.39 36.93
C SER A 194 -9.48 -6.03 36.50
N TRP A 195 -9.33 -5.13 35.52
CA TRP A 195 -8.01 -4.71 35.05
C TRP A 195 -7.13 -4.12 36.15
N HIS A 196 -7.73 -3.41 37.10
CA HIS A 196 -7.03 -2.86 38.27
C HIS A 196 -6.48 -3.96 39.19
N GLN A 197 -7.27 -5.01 39.45
CA GLN A 197 -6.83 -6.15 40.25
C GLN A 197 -5.71 -6.94 39.54
N ILE A 198 -5.81 -7.09 38.20
CA ILE A 198 -4.76 -7.72 37.40
C ILE A 198 -3.48 -6.87 37.47
N HIS A 199 -3.57 -5.55 37.29
CA HIS A 199 -2.42 -4.66 37.40
C HIS A 199 -1.71 -4.76 38.77
N GLN A 200 -2.47 -4.84 39.85
CA GLN A 200 -1.93 -5.08 41.20
C GLN A 200 -1.23 -6.45 41.31
N ALA A 201 -1.80 -7.51 40.71
CA ALA A 201 -1.18 -8.84 40.69
C ALA A 201 0.16 -8.87 39.94
N PHE A 202 0.32 -8.03 38.91
CA PHE A 202 1.59 -7.81 38.20
C PHE A 202 2.56 -6.89 38.97
N LYS A 203 2.25 -6.52 40.22
CA LYS A 203 3.07 -5.67 41.10
C LYS A 203 3.49 -4.35 40.46
N GLY A 204 2.67 -3.79 39.55
CA GLY A 204 2.97 -2.55 38.83
C GLY A 204 4.07 -2.64 37.78
N SER A 205 4.61 -3.82 37.49
CA SER A 205 5.66 -4.01 36.47
C SER A 205 5.17 -3.69 35.05
N ARG A 206 3.86 -3.77 34.81
CA ARG A 206 3.20 -3.55 33.52
C ARG A 206 2.07 -2.54 33.69
N GLY A 207 1.99 -1.54 32.81
CA GLY A 207 0.88 -0.58 32.83
C GLY A 207 -0.47 -1.20 32.42
N LEU A 208 -1.56 -0.65 32.93
CA LEU A 208 -2.95 -1.09 32.65
C LEU A 208 -3.24 -1.24 31.15
N LEU A 209 -2.92 -0.22 30.34
CA LEU A 209 -3.14 -0.23 28.90
C LEU A 209 -2.29 -1.31 28.19
N ALA A 210 -1.09 -1.58 28.69
CA ALA A 210 -0.23 -2.62 28.13
C ALA A 210 -0.81 -4.01 28.40
N LEU A 211 -1.35 -4.25 29.59
CA LEU A 211 -2.05 -5.49 29.96
C LEU A 211 -3.31 -5.69 29.12
N GLU A 212 -4.14 -4.66 28.98
CA GLU A 212 -5.36 -4.72 28.18
C GLU A 212 -5.06 -4.96 26.69
N GLY A 213 -4.11 -4.21 26.12
CA GLY A 213 -3.66 -4.40 24.75
C GLY A 213 -3.07 -5.80 24.53
N ARG A 214 -2.25 -6.28 25.48
CA ARG A 214 -1.69 -7.64 25.42
C ARG A 214 -2.77 -8.70 25.48
N PHE A 215 -3.72 -8.60 26.40
CA PHE A 215 -4.81 -9.57 26.49
C PHE A 215 -5.67 -9.59 25.23
N THR A 216 -5.95 -8.42 24.64
CA THR A 216 -6.68 -8.34 23.37
C THR A 216 -5.90 -9.06 22.27
N ASN A 217 -4.59 -8.85 22.21
CA ASN A 217 -3.71 -9.55 21.28
C ASN A 217 -3.67 -11.06 21.56
N LEU A 218 -3.57 -11.48 22.82
CA LEU A 218 -3.61 -12.88 23.22
C LEU A 218 -4.93 -13.49 22.82
N GLN A 219 -6.09 -12.92 23.16
CA GLN A 219 -7.37 -13.41 22.67
C GLN A 219 -7.35 -13.58 21.16
N THR A 220 -6.94 -12.57 20.40
CA THR A 220 -6.86 -12.73 18.93
C THR A 220 -5.84 -13.78 18.48
N LYS A 221 -4.74 -13.97 19.21
CA LYS A 221 -3.63 -14.87 18.87
C LYS A 221 -3.89 -16.30 19.32
N THR A 222 -4.30 -16.55 20.55
CA THR A 222 -4.75 -17.85 21.05
C THR A 222 -5.97 -18.33 20.28
N LEU A 223 -6.85 -17.44 19.82
CA LEU A 223 -7.88 -17.79 18.84
C LEU A 223 -7.28 -18.06 17.45
N SER A 224 -6.35 -17.24 16.94
CA SER A 224 -5.74 -17.48 15.61
C SER A 224 -4.74 -18.63 15.53
N ASP A 225 -4.17 -19.07 16.66
CA ASP A 225 -3.22 -20.18 16.77
C ASP A 225 -3.95 -21.49 17.09
N ARG A 226 -5.12 -21.45 17.78
CA ARG A 226 -5.99 -22.64 17.95
C ARG A 226 -6.92 -22.87 16.76
N LEU A 227 -7.29 -21.82 16.04
CA LEU A 227 -7.99 -21.97 14.79
C LEU A 227 -6.93 -22.21 13.72
N PRO A 228 -7.00 -23.32 12.95
CA PRO A 228 -6.16 -23.48 11.78
C PRO A 228 -6.22 -22.16 11.02
N ARG A 229 -5.08 -21.63 10.57
CA ARG A 229 -5.09 -20.58 9.55
C ARG A 229 -5.77 -21.19 8.34
N HIS A 230 -7.10 -21.17 8.31
CA HIS A 230 -7.90 -21.72 7.23
C HIS A 230 -7.59 -20.83 6.03
N ARG A 231 -6.60 -21.28 5.27
CA ARG A 231 -6.40 -20.93 3.87
C ARG A 231 -7.52 -21.50 3.01
N GLU A 232 -8.40 -22.32 3.60
CA GLU A 232 -9.57 -22.79 2.93
C GLU A 232 -10.42 -21.62 2.44
N PRO A 233 -10.91 -21.70 1.20
CA PRO A 233 -11.81 -20.71 0.64
C PRO A 233 -13.05 -20.56 1.51
N TRP A 234 -13.72 -19.42 1.39
CA TRP A 234 -15.01 -19.20 2.03
C TRP A 234 -16.03 -20.13 1.42
N THR A 235 -16.65 -20.98 2.25
CA THR A 235 -17.74 -21.84 1.78
C THR A 235 -19.02 -21.03 1.62
N GLU A 236 -19.98 -21.54 0.85
CA GLU A 236 -21.28 -20.88 0.68
C GLU A 236 -22.04 -20.76 2.01
N ASN A 237 -21.90 -21.76 2.89
CA ASN A 237 -22.45 -21.70 4.25
C ASN A 237 -21.77 -20.62 5.11
N ASP A 238 -20.44 -20.47 5.01
CA ASP A 238 -19.73 -19.38 5.70
C ASP A 238 -20.23 -18.02 5.24
N ILE A 239 -20.46 -17.86 3.93
CA ILE A 239 -20.96 -16.61 3.35
C ILE A 239 -22.40 -16.34 3.78
N ALA A 240 -23.27 -17.34 3.79
CA ALA A 240 -24.66 -17.21 4.26
C ALA A 240 -24.71 -16.78 5.73
N LYS A 241 -23.93 -17.44 6.59
CA LYS A 241 -23.80 -17.07 8.01
C LYS A 241 -23.18 -15.69 8.20
N LEU A 242 -22.20 -15.33 7.37
CA LEU A 242 -21.60 -14.00 7.37
C LEU A 242 -22.63 -12.90 7.04
N ARG A 243 -23.50 -13.11 6.04
CA ARG A 243 -24.59 -12.18 5.71
C ARG A 243 -25.55 -12.02 6.88
N GLN A 244 -26.05 -13.13 7.43
CA GLN A 244 -26.97 -13.12 8.57
C GLN A 244 -26.42 -12.32 9.77
N LEU A 245 -25.13 -12.53 10.10
CA LEU A 245 -24.50 -11.85 11.23
C LEU A 245 -24.24 -10.35 10.98
N VAL A 246 -24.00 -9.97 9.72
CA VAL A 246 -23.88 -8.56 9.32
C VAL A 246 -25.24 -7.87 9.38
N ASP A 247 -26.29 -8.54 8.90
CA ASP A 247 -27.66 -8.02 8.91
C ASP A 247 -28.17 -7.84 10.35
N SER A 248 -27.80 -8.74 11.26
CA SER A 248 -28.08 -8.60 12.70
C SER A 248 -27.19 -7.57 13.41
N SER A 249 -26.41 -6.76 12.67
CA SER A 249 -25.51 -5.73 13.19
C SER A 249 -24.47 -6.24 14.20
N THR A 250 -24.07 -7.51 14.09
CA THR A 250 -23.08 -8.09 14.99
C THR A 250 -21.71 -7.42 14.77
N PRO A 251 -20.98 -7.01 15.84
CA PRO A 251 -19.66 -6.43 15.67
C PRO A 251 -18.70 -7.45 15.03
N ARG A 252 -17.92 -6.99 14.04
CA ARG A 252 -17.04 -7.84 13.21
C ARG A 252 -16.07 -8.72 13.99
N LYS A 253 -15.64 -8.28 15.18
CA LYS A 253 -14.81 -9.09 16.08
C LYS A 253 -15.58 -10.34 16.56
N SER A 254 -16.84 -10.18 16.96
CA SER A 254 -17.69 -11.30 17.35
C SER A 254 -18.02 -12.21 16.17
N ILE A 255 -18.20 -11.67 14.97
CA ILE A 255 -18.34 -12.47 13.75
C ILE A 255 -17.10 -13.34 13.51
N ALA A 256 -15.90 -12.77 13.66
CA ALA A 256 -14.65 -13.50 13.53
C ALA A 256 -14.54 -14.66 14.53
N LEU A 257 -14.96 -14.44 15.78
CA LEU A 257 -15.04 -15.48 16.81
C LEU A 257 -16.02 -16.59 16.40
N GLN A 258 -17.23 -16.23 15.97
CA GLN A 258 -18.28 -17.21 15.63
C GLN A 258 -17.98 -18.04 14.38
N LEU A 259 -17.22 -17.49 13.44
CA LEU A 259 -16.82 -18.19 12.20
C LEU A 259 -15.48 -18.91 12.33
N GLY A 260 -14.76 -18.75 13.45
CA GLY A 260 -13.43 -19.32 13.58
C GLY A 260 -12.43 -18.77 12.56
N ARG A 261 -12.58 -17.50 12.15
CA ARG A 261 -11.72 -16.84 11.16
C ARG A 261 -11.06 -15.59 11.76
N SER A 262 -9.97 -15.12 11.17
CA SER A 262 -9.33 -13.88 11.63
C SER A 262 -10.17 -12.65 11.32
N PHE A 263 -10.08 -11.61 12.16
CA PHE A 263 -10.78 -10.33 11.93
C PHE A 263 -10.53 -9.75 10.53
N SER A 264 -9.27 -9.79 10.08
CA SER A 264 -8.88 -9.32 8.75
C SER A 264 -9.52 -10.15 7.62
N ALA A 265 -9.64 -11.47 7.79
CA ALA A 265 -10.31 -12.34 6.82
C ALA A 265 -11.81 -12.03 6.75
N VAL A 266 -12.47 -11.90 7.90
CA VAL A 266 -13.88 -11.50 7.98
C VAL A 266 -14.11 -10.13 7.33
N ARG A 267 -13.28 -9.12 7.63
CA ARG A 267 -13.39 -7.80 7.00
C ARG A 267 -13.33 -7.89 5.47
N ARG A 268 -12.35 -8.61 4.93
CA ARG A 268 -12.21 -8.81 3.48
C ARG A 268 -13.37 -9.60 2.88
N ALA A 269 -13.88 -10.58 3.60
CA ALA A 269 -15.03 -11.38 3.15
C ALA A 269 -16.31 -10.55 3.11
N ILE A 270 -16.56 -9.72 4.12
CA ILE A 270 -17.68 -8.76 4.11
C ILE A 270 -17.55 -7.82 2.91
N GLU A 271 -16.37 -7.26 2.68
CA GLU A 271 -16.13 -6.39 1.53
C GLU A 271 -16.33 -7.09 0.18
N THR A 272 -16.04 -8.39 0.10
CA THR A 272 -16.04 -9.14 -1.16
C THR A 272 -17.35 -9.85 -1.47
N HIS A 273 -18.03 -10.39 -0.46
CA HIS A 273 -19.22 -11.24 -0.63
C HIS A 273 -20.50 -10.61 -0.10
N VAL A 274 -20.42 -9.60 0.76
CA VAL A 274 -21.62 -8.91 1.28
C VAL A 274 -21.77 -7.56 0.60
N VAL A 275 -20.72 -6.75 0.62
CA VAL A 275 -20.75 -5.38 0.07
C VAL A 275 -20.55 -5.36 -1.44
N LYS A 276 -19.68 -6.22 -1.99
CA LYS A 276 -19.40 -6.22 -3.43
C LYS A 276 -20.48 -6.90 -4.27
N GLU A 277 -21.22 -7.87 -3.76
CA GLU A 277 -22.38 -8.41 -4.48
C GLU A 277 -23.48 -7.35 -4.66
N GLY A 278 -23.65 -6.45 -3.70
CA GLY A 278 -24.50 -5.26 -3.87
C GLY A 278 -23.87 -4.14 -4.69
N ARG A 279 -22.54 -4.16 -4.90
CA ARG A 279 -21.86 -3.23 -5.80
C ARG A 279 -21.71 -3.88 -7.17
N SER A 280 -22.76 -3.73 -7.99
CA SER A 280 -22.84 -4.12 -9.40
C SER A 280 -21.78 -3.49 -10.32
N SER A 281 -20.56 -3.17 -9.85
CA SER A 281 -19.48 -2.66 -10.71
C SER A 281 -19.07 -3.65 -11.81
N ALA A 282 -19.44 -4.93 -11.70
CA ALA A 282 -19.22 -5.94 -12.72
C ALA A 282 -20.38 -6.09 -13.71
N VAL A 283 -21.58 -5.55 -13.41
CA VAL A 283 -22.70 -5.61 -14.35
C VAL A 283 -22.43 -4.60 -15.46
N PRO A 284 -22.36 -5.02 -16.74
CA PRO A 284 -22.23 -4.10 -17.88
C PRO A 284 -23.30 -3.01 -17.81
N TRP A 285 -22.98 -1.82 -18.30
CA TRP A 285 -23.96 -0.73 -18.42
C TRP A 285 -24.96 -1.08 -19.52
N SER A 286 -26.25 -1.06 -19.20
CA SER A 286 -27.29 -1.23 -20.21
C SER A 286 -27.45 0.06 -21.04
N PRO A 287 -27.94 -0.04 -22.30
CA PRO A 287 -28.27 1.14 -23.10
C PRO A 287 -29.30 2.06 -22.42
N GLU A 288 -30.23 1.49 -21.63
CA GLU A 288 -31.24 2.24 -20.88
C GLU A 288 -30.61 3.06 -19.75
N GLU A 289 -29.69 2.46 -18.99
CA GLU A 289 -28.92 3.17 -17.96
C GLU A 289 -28.11 4.31 -18.58
N ASP A 290 -27.46 4.07 -19.73
CA ASP A 290 -26.73 5.11 -20.47
C ASP A 290 -27.66 6.24 -20.94
N ALA A 291 -28.89 5.92 -21.37
CA ALA A 291 -29.89 6.90 -21.81
C ALA A 291 -30.38 7.78 -20.63
N ILE A 292 -30.71 7.17 -19.49
CA ILE A 292 -31.10 7.90 -18.27
C ILE A 292 -29.97 8.85 -17.85
N LEU A 293 -28.73 8.36 -17.90
CA LEU A 293 -27.56 9.11 -17.46
C LEU A 293 -27.21 10.28 -18.38
N LEU A 294 -27.43 10.13 -19.69
CA LEU A 294 -27.34 11.22 -20.65
C LEU A 294 -28.45 12.24 -20.44
N HIS A 295 -29.71 11.81 -20.38
CA HIS A 295 -30.87 12.69 -20.22
C HIS A 295 -30.79 13.52 -18.93
N HIS A 296 -30.53 12.87 -17.79
CA HIS A 296 -30.45 13.56 -16.51
C HIS A 296 -29.28 14.53 -16.42
N ARG A 297 -28.16 14.26 -17.10
CA ARG A 297 -26.99 15.15 -17.04
C ARG A 297 -27.07 16.29 -18.06
N ARG A 298 -27.59 16.03 -19.26
CA ARG A 298 -27.69 17.02 -20.35
C ARG A 298 -28.90 17.91 -20.21
N ASP A 299 -30.08 17.32 -20.00
CA ASP A 299 -31.34 18.04 -20.12
C ASP A 299 -31.79 18.58 -18.75
N LEU A 300 -31.57 17.81 -17.69
CA LEU A 300 -32.02 18.16 -16.32
C LEU A 300 -30.90 18.68 -15.42
N HIS A 301 -29.64 18.60 -15.84
CA HIS A 301 -28.46 18.98 -15.07
C HIS A 301 -28.35 18.41 -13.65
N LYS A 302 -29.02 17.27 -13.37
CA LYS A 302 -29.01 16.61 -12.06
C LYS A 302 -27.59 16.26 -11.60
N SER A 303 -27.43 16.21 -10.29
CA SER A 303 -26.16 15.78 -9.67
C SER A 303 -25.98 14.26 -9.79
N PHE A 304 -24.72 13.79 -9.84
CA PHE A 304 -24.45 12.35 -9.92
C PHE A 304 -25.01 11.51 -8.75
N PRO A 305 -25.12 12.03 -7.51
CA PRO A 305 -25.83 11.33 -6.43
C PRO A 305 -27.32 11.09 -6.71
N GLU A 306 -28.03 12.07 -7.27
CA GLU A 306 -29.45 11.92 -7.63
C GLU A 306 -29.62 10.92 -8.77
N ILE A 307 -28.79 11.04 -9.81
CA ILE A 307 -28.77 10.08 -10.93
C ILE A 307 -28.46 8.66 -10.45
N ALA A 308 -27.58 8.52 -9.45
CA ALA A 308 -27.23 7.23 -8.87
C ALA A 308 -28.41 6.59 -8.12
N ALA A 309 -29.25 7.38 -7.46
CA ALA A 309 -30.49 6.89 -6.85
C ALA A 309 -31.46 6.39 -7.92
N ASP A 310 -31.61 7.12 -9.03
CA ASP A 310 -32.50 6.77 -10.14
C ASP A 310 -32.04 5.51 -10.90
N VAL A 311 -30.72 5.35 -11.11
CA VAL A 311 -30.13 4.24 -11.88
C VAL A 311 -29.82 3.01 -10.99
N GLY A 312 -29.86 3.14 -9.67
CA GLY A 312 -29.49 2.06 -8.75
C GLY A 312 -27.99 1.71 -8.77
N ARG A 313 -27.15 2.68 -9.13
CA ARG A 313 -25.67 2.54 -9.17
C ARG A 313 -25.03 3.52 -8.19
N THR A 314 -23.71 3.50 -8.07
CA THR A 314 -23.00 4.50 -7.23
C THR A 314 -22.72 5.78 -8.01
N ALA A 315 -22.75 6.94 -7.35
CA ALA A 315 -22.47 8.24 -7.98
C ALA A 315 -21.12 8.25 -8.72
N SER A 316 -20.09 7.62 -8.16
CA SER A 316 -18.78 7.48 -8.78
C SER A 316 -18.82 6.62 -10.06
N ALA A 317 -19.62 5.56 -10.08
CA ALA A 317 -19.80 4.74 -11.27
C ALA A 317 -20.50 5.53 -12.38
N CYS A 318 -21.55 6.29 -12.04
CA CYS A 318 -22.25 7.17 -12.96
C CYS A 318 -21.32 8.24 -13.55
N PHE A 319 -20.54 8.92 -12.70
CA PHE A 319 -19.54 9.91 -13.14
C PHE A 319 -18.49 9.31 -14.07
N LEU A 320 -17.93 8.15 -13.72
CA LEU A 320 -16.91 7.49 -14.54
C LEU A 320 -17.48 7.03 -15.88
N ARG A 321 -18.70 6.50 -15.92
CA ARG A 321 -19.36 6.11 -17.17
C ARG A 321 -19.61 7.31 -18.07
N TYR A 322 -20.19 8.39 -17.52
CA TYR A 322 -20.43 9.62 -18.26
C TYR A 322 -19.14 10.20 -18.85
N SER A 323 -18.17 10.46 -17.98
CA SER A 323 -16.96 11.19 -18.34
C SER A 323 -16.07 10.42 -19.31
N LYS A 324 -16.01 9.09 -19.21
CA LYS A 324 -15.10 8.28 -20.04
C LYS A 324 -15.73 7.70 -21.29
N VAL A 325 -17.03 7.43 -21.30
CA VAL A 325 -17.68 6.70 -22.39
C VAL A 325 -18.67 7.60 -23.12
N LEU A 326 -19.63 8.17 -22.40
CA LEU A 326 -20.77 8.84 -23.03
C LEU A 326 -20.44 10.25 -23.52
N ARG A 327 -19.62 11.01 -22.76
CA ARG A 327 -19.20 12.37 -23.14
C ARG A 327 -18.48 12.43 -24.48
N TYR A 328 -17.69 11.41 -24.81
CA TYR A 328 -16.88 11.39 -26.04
C TYR A 328 -17.59 10.73 -27.22
N ARG A 329 -18.60 9.88 -26.97
CA ARG A 329 -19.29 9.13 -28.04
C ARG A 329 -20.36 9.95 -28.75
N PHE A 330 -20.87 10.98 -28.08
CA PHE A 330 -21.82 11.93 -28.66
C PHE A 330 -21.27 13.34 -28.45
N PRO A 331 -20.19 13.73 -29.16
CA PRO A 331 -19.76 15.11 -29.16
C PRO A 331 -20.95 15.98 -29.55
N GLU A 332 -21.13 17.10 -28.84
CA GLU A 332 -22.14 18.10 -29.15
C GLU A 332 -22.07 18.37 -30.65
N SER A 333 -23.22 18.28 -31.34
CA SER A 333 -23.31 18.72 -32.71
C SER A 333 -22.64 20.10 -32.81
N PRO A 334 -21.72 20.33 -33.77
CA PRO A 334 -20.87 21.53 -33.82
C PRO A 334 -21.65 22.78 -34.28
N GLY A 335 -22.84 23.00 -33.74
CA GLY A 335 -23.76 24.09 -34.10
C GLY A 335 -23.65 25.35 -33.22
N GLU A 336 -23.03 25.28 -32.03
CA GLU A 336 -22.78 26.47 -31.20
C GLU A 336 -21.29 26.80 -31.18
N SER A 337 -20.80 27.22 -32.34
CA SER A 337 -19.64 28.12 -32.42
C SER A 337 -20.08 29.47 -31.86
N THR A 338 -20.01 29.66 -30.54
CA THR A 338 -19.96 31.01 -29.97
C THR A 338 -18.70 31.66 -30.51
N GLY A 339 -18.90 32.54 -31.50
CA GLY A 339 -17.88 33.37 -32.09
C GLY A 339 -17.14 34.13 -30.98
N ASN A 340 -15.82 34.06 -31.05
CA ASN A 340 -14.87 35.08 -30.62
C ASN A 340 -13.47 34.56 -30.94
N ASN A 341 -13.12 34.66 -32.22
CA ASN A 341 -11.74 34.81 -32.65
C ASN A 341 -11.78 35.58 -33.98
N GLU A 342 -12.02 36.89 -33.86
CA GLU A 342 -11.63 37.86 -34.88
C GLU A 342 -10.11 37.76 -35.04
N HIS A 343 -9.70 37.00 -36.06
CA HIS A 343 -8.33 37.02 -36.52
C HIS A 343 -8.12 38.34 -37.27
N VAL A 344 -7.40 39.24 -36.61
CA VAL A 344 -6.85 40.48 -37.17
C VAL A 344 -6.11 40.16 -38.48
N ALA A 345 -6.69 40.61 -39.59
CA ALA A 345 -6.08 40.60 -40.91
C ALA A 345 -6.19 42.00 -41.51
N LEU A 346 -5.31 42.92 -41.11
CA LEU A 346 -5.03 44.16 -41.82
C LEU A 346 -3.59 44.60 -41.55
N ASN A 347 -2.72 44.46 -42.55
CA ASN A 347 -1.86 45.55 -43.04
C ASN A 347 -1.06 45.08 -44.26
N ASP A 348 -1.71 45.18 -45.42
CA ASP A 348 -1.04 45.53 -46.67
C ASP A 348 -0.63 47.01 -46.59
N LYS A 349 0.68 47.29 -46.67
CA LYS A 349 1.18 48.63 -47.00
C LYS A 349 1.98 48.53 -48.29
N SER A 350 1.29 48.79 -49.39
CA SER A 350 1.84 49.15 -50.69
C SER A 350 1.69 50.67 -50.86
N THR A 351 2.80 51.43 -50.80
CA THR A 351 2.94 52.85 -51.20
C THR A 351 4.46 53.11 -51.14
N THR A 352 5.22 53.56 -52.14
CA THR A 352 4.93 54.31 -53.37
C THR A 352 6.14 54.22 -54.28
N LEU A 353 5.92 54.07 -55.59
CA LEU A 353 6.84 54.53 -56.62
C LEU A 353 6.93 56.06 -56.54
N ASP A 354 8.14 56.61 -56.68
CA ASP A 354 8.31 57.94 -57.26
C ASP A 354 9.49 57.91 -58.23
N LYS A 355 9.25 58.42 -59.44
CA LYS A 355 10.19 58.53 -60.57
C LYS A 355 10.10 59.95 -61.07
N SER A 356 11.24 60.45 -61.58
CA SER A 356 11.48 61.75 -62.24
C SER A 356 11.71 62.93 -61.28
N GLY A 357 12.72 63.78 -61.41
CA GLY A 357 13.85 63.87 -62.35
C GLY A 357 14.57 65.21 -62.14
N SER A 358 15.89 65.23 -62.35
CA SER A 358 16.71 66.35 -62.85
C SER A 358 18.15 65.87 -63.05
#